data_AF-A0A3F2RLH6-F1
#
_entry.id   AF-A0A3F2RLH6-F1
#
_cell.length_a   1.000
_cell.length_b   1.000
_cell.length_c   1.000
_cell.angle_alpha   90.00
_cell.angle_beta   90.00
_cell.angle_gamma   90.00
#
_symmetry.space_group_name_H-M   'P 1'
#
loop_
_entity.id
_entity.type
_entity.pdbx_description
1 polymer ?
#
loop_
_entity_poly.entity_id
_entity_poly.type
_entity_poly.pdbx_seq_one_letter_code
_entity_poly.pdbx_strand_id
1 'polypeptide(L)'
;MPVTIDGTLKNLQLLRGESFEDAATAFARSNGLMAATDDPKVQAVVDQLSGLLKDKMQEVEVAEASQETPKEPLPSVQLSMPLTIDGYTGDLLKYETETPEAAVERFLNASGFSMDIMREVYPQLVTLVNRKLEELQPPRRELFAFTLSLDGRELIVRHFENGIPMDEAVETLRGIGLSDGEFMDKVAPQIANQIVNEIANRQHAAATSAQAAGISTQEAPQQATEPGSQQQPPQRREMFSEPLTLNNQPAIMIHYEGSTARETAMRFLSENDINDDATINTLVPQLVDIVDNQANLNYYEGDNVEATTQRFLVGVGLGQSELFNDNVVQLSALVRKNLADLEQQQAQASLQEQVTQPTQPEPLFVLPVTLSGNIYNLEYFEGQEPNYAANKFCVEKHETVRAELGVEFDGDQLLACQNVLVTSIRNILEERQQSRARSEQQTEAPVKAQGEAQGEAKTEGQAPAVPPKQTEPEAPVNPRGILLFTLDLDMGDGTSIQLPFHRNDNPKELAAAFCTKNKLDQENAPALVDAMETQLKELKEI
;
A
#
# COMPACT_ATOMS: atom_id res chain seq x y z
N MET A 1 5.33 -47.06 -33.15
CA MET A 1 6.76 -46.94 -33.52
C MET A 1 7.01 -47.66 -34.84
N PRO A 2 7.62 -47.03 -35.85
CA PRO A 2 7.99 -47.70 -37.09
C PRO A 2 9.18 -48.65 -36.89
N VAL A 3 9.08 -49.87 -37.44
CA VAL A 3 10.10 -50.92 -37.42
C VAL A 3 10.20 -51.53 -38.81
N THR A 4 11.41 -51.76 -39.32
CA THR A 4 11.62 -52.37 -40.64
C THR A 4 11.73 -53.89 -40.51
N ILE A 5 10.84 -54.63 -41.16
CA ILE A 5 10.88 -56.10 -41.28
C ILE A 5 11.00 -56.44 -42.77
N ASP A 6 12.03 -57.18 -43.16
CA ASP A 6 12.28 -57.61 -44.54
C ASP A 6 12.23 -56.46 -45.56
N GLY A 7 12.78 -55.31 -45.19
CA GLY A 7 12.80 -54.08 -46.01
C GLY A 7 11.46 -53.34 -46.09
N THR A 8 10.42 -53.83 -45.41
CA THR A 8 9.10 -53.17 -45.33
C THR A 8 8.93 -52.51 -43.97
N LEU A 9 8.52 -51.24 -43.98
CA LEU A 9 8.30 -50.46 -42.76
C LEU A 9 6.91 -50.79 -42.19
N LYS A 10 6.88 -51.26 -40.94
CA LYS A 10 5.69 -51.72 -40.22
C LYS A 10 5.60 -50.99 -38.88
N ASN A 11 4.37 -50.75 -38.39
CA ASN A 11 4.18 -50.02 -37.15
C ASN A 11 3.94 -50.99 -35.99
N LEU A 12 4.86 -51.01 -35.03
CA LEU A 12 4.69 -51.64 -33.73
C LEU A 12 3.83 -50.73 -32.84
N GLN A 13 2.76 -51.28 -32.29
CA GLN A 13 1.79 -50.58 -31.45
C GLN A 13 1.75 -51.23 -30.08
N LEU A 14 1.57 -50.42 -29.04
CA LEU A 14 1.38 -50.84 -27.66
C LEU A 14 0.03 -50.28 -27.19
N LEU A 15 -0.90 -51.14 -26.79
CA LEU A 15 -2.21 -50.71 -26.30
C LEU A 15 -2.17 -50.42 -24.80
N ARG A 16 -3.11 -49.59 -24.32
CA ARG A 16 -3.18 -49.19 -22.90
C ARG A 16 -3.48 -50.42 -22.03
N GLY A 17 -2.54 -50.77 -21.15
CA GLY A 17 -2.64 -51.94 -20.27
C GLY A 17 -2.13 -53.26 -20.87
N GLU A 18 -1.60 -53.23 -22.09
CA GLU A 18 -0.91 -54.36 -22.72
C GLU A 18 0.54 -54.42 -22.25
N SER A 19 1.09 -55.63 -22.06
CA SER A 19 2.51 -55.78 -21.73
C SER A 19 3.39 -55.61 -22.98
N PHE A 20 4.64 -55.18 -22.81
CA PHE A 20 5.57 -55.01 -23.95
C PHE A 20 5.83 -56.33 -24.69
N GLU A 21 5.83 -57.44 -23.96
CA GLU A 21 6.03 -58.78 -24.51
C GLU A 21 4.80 -59.24 -25.32
N ASP A 22 3.60 -58.96 -24.83
CA ASP A 22 2.35 -59.26 -25.54
C ASP A 22 2.24 -58.46 -26.84
N ALA A 23 2.56 -57.15 -26.80
CA ALA A 23 2.57 -56.28 -27.97
C ALA A 23 3.61 -56.72 -29.02
N ALA A 24 4.82 -57.08 -28.58
CA ALA A 24 5.87 -57.61 -29.44
C ALA A 24 5.48 -58.96 -30.07
N THR A 25 4.84 -59.84 -29.30
CA THR A 25 4.35 -61.15 -29.76
C THR A 25 3.21 -61.00 -30.77
N ALA A 26 2.25 -60.12 -30.50
CA ALA A 26 1.15 -59.81 -31.42
C ALA A 26 1.66 -59.25 -32.75
N PHE A 27 2.66 -58.37 -32.70
CA PHE A 27 3.30 -57.83 -33.88
C PHE A 27 4.10 -58.88 -34.66
N ALA A 28 4.86 -59.74 -33.99
CA ALA A 28 5.58 -60.83 -34.63
C ALA A 28 4.62 -61.80 -35.32
N ARG A 29 3.51 -62.14 -34.67
CA ARG A 29 2.47 -63.01 -35.23
C ARG A 29 1.79 -62.39 -36.45
N SER A 30 1.39 -61.13 -36.37
CA SER A 30 0.68 -60.44 -37.45
C SER A 30 1.53 -60.20 -38.71
N ASN A 31 2.85 -60.18 -38.58
CA ASN A 31 3.78 -60.05 -39.70
C ASN A 31 4.39 -61.39 -40.15
N GLY A 32 3.85 -62.53 -39.68
CA GLY A 32 4.26 -63.85 -40.13
C GLY A 32 5.64 -64.31 -39.65
N LEU A 33 6.20 -63.65 -38.63
CA LEU A 33 7.50 -64.00 -38.06
C LEU A 33 7.44 -65.24 -37.17
N MET A 34 6.24 -65.67 -36.77
CA MET A 34 5.99 -66.87 -35.96
C MET A 34 5.46 -68.03 -36.82
N ALA A 35 6.31 -68.61 -37.68
CA ALA A 35 5.94 -69.80 -38.46
C ALA A 35 6.06 -71.12 -37.66
N ALA A 36 6.78 -71.12 -36.53
CA ALA A 36 6.86 -72.21 -35.58
C ALA A 36 6.96 -71.63 -34.16
N THR A 37 6.08 -72.08 -33.26
CA THR A 37 5.80 -71.44 -31.96
C THR A 37 6.94 -71.53 -30.93
N ASP A 38 8.01 -72.28 -31.22
CA ASP A 38 9.10 -72.59 -30.28
C ASP A 38 10.53 -72.36 -30.85
N ASP A 39 10.68 -71.59 -31.94
CA ASP A 39 12.02 -71.30 -32.45
C ASP A 39 12.72 -70.26 -31.54
N PRO A 40 13.91 -70.55 -30.97
CA PRO A 40 14.66 -69.61 -30.13
C PRO A 40 14.96 -68.29 -30.85
N LYS A 41 14.96 -68.27 -32.19
CA LYS A 41 15.10 -67.05 -32.98
C LYS A 41 13.88 -66.15 -32.90
N VAL A 42 12.68 -66.72 -32.78
CA VAL A 42 11.43 -65.96 -32.62
C VAL A 42 11.40 -65.31 -31.24
N GLN A 43 11.81 -66.03 -30.20
CA GLN A 43 11.93 -65.47 -28.86
C GLN A 43 12.92 -64.30 -28.83
N ALA A 44 14.09 -64.44 -29.47
CA ALA A 44 15.06 -63.36 -29.55
C ALA A 44 14.53 -62.10 -30.26
N VAL A 45 13.66 -62.26 -31.28
CA VAL A 45 13.01 -61.14 -31.98
C VAL A 45 11.95 -60.48 -31.09
N VAL A 46 11.16 -61.26 -30.35
CA VAL A 46 10.18 -60.74 -29.37
C VAL A 46 10.90 -59.96 -28.27
N ASP A 47 12.00 -60.49 -27.74
CA ASP A 47 12.82 -59.83 -26.73
C ASP A 47 13.38 -58.49 -27.26
N GLN A 48 13.89 -58.48 -28.49
CA GLN A 48 14.39 -57.26 -29.13
C GLN A 48 13.29 -56.21 -29.33
N LEU A 49 12.10 -56.61 -29.78
CA LEU A 49 10.98 -55.69 -29.99
C LEU A 49 10.41 -55.15 -28.67
N SER A 50 10.34 -55.98 -27.63
CA SER A 50 9.92 -55.58 -26.30
C SER A 50 10.91 -54.59 -25.66
N GLY A 51 12.21 -54.80 -25.87
CA GLY A 51 13.25 -53.86 -25.46
C GLY A 51 13.11 -52.49 -26.15
N LEU A 52 12.87 -52.47 -27.46
CA LEU A 52 12.65 -51.23 -28.20
C LEU A 52 11.39 -50.48 -27.74
N LEU A 53 10.32 -51.20 -27.39
CA LEU A 53 9.11 -50.59 -26.82
C LEU A 53 9.37 -50.00 -25.44
N LYS A 54 10.14 -50.69 -24.60
CA LYS A 54 10.52 -50.20 -23.27
C LYS A 54 11.38 -48.94 -23.37
N ASP A 55 12.40 -48.95 -24.22
CA ASP A 55 13.28 -47.80 -24.45
C ASP A 55 12.49 -46.61 -25.01
N LYS A 56 11.56 -46.85 -25.96
CA LYS A 56 10.70 -45.77 -26.48
C LYS A 56 9.66 -45.28 -25.49
N MET A 57 9.11 -46.14 -24.63
CA MET A 57 8.18 -45.68 -23.59
C MET A 57 8.92 -44.83 -22.58
N GLN A 58 10.16 -45.20 -22.22
CA GLN A 58 10.99 -44.40 -21.34
C GLN A 58 11.42 -43.08 -22.00
N GLU A 59 11.69 -43.07 -23.31
CA GLU A 59 11.94 -41.84 -24.09
C GLU A 59 10.69 -40.95 -24.16
N VAL A 60 9.49 -41.53 -24.30
CA VAL A 60 8.22 -40.78 -24.28
C VAL A 60 7.93 -40.27 -22.86
N GLU A 61 8.18 -41.04 -21.81
CA GLU A 61 7.96 -40.63 -20.43
C GLU A 61 8.95 -39.52 -20.01
N VAL A 62 10.19 -39.57 -20.51
CA VAL A 62 11.18 -38.49 -20.36
C VAL A 62 10.82 -37.28 -21.24
N ALA A 63 10.27 -37.49 -22.43
CA ALA A 63 9.79 -36.41 -23.29
C ALA A 63 8.50 -35.75 -22.76
N GLU A 64 7.62 -36.50 -22.08
CA GLU A 64 6.45 -36.00 -21.36
C GLU A 64 6.87 -35.29 -20.06
N ALA A 65 7.95 -35.72 -19.41
CA ALA A 65 8.54 -34.99 -18.28
C ALA A 65 9.31 -33.72 -18.71
N SER A 66 9.73 -33.63 -19.98
CA SER A 66 10.43 -32.47 -20.55
C SER A 66 9.53 -31.57 -21.39
N GLN A 67 8.31 -32.03 -21.71
CA GLN A 67 7.20 -31.22 -22.18
C GLN A 67 6.36 -30.86 -20.96
N GLU A 68 6.79 -29.81 -20.26
CA GLU A 68 5.85 -28.92 -19.58
C GLU A 68 4.83 -28.47 -20.64
N THR A 69 3.75 -29.24 -20.77
CA THR A 69 2.46 -28.63 -21.03
C THR A 69 2.33 -27.55 -19.96
N PRO A 70 2.03 -26.29 -20.31
CA PRO A 70 1.73 -25.29 -19.32
C PRO A 70 0.56 -25.87 -18.53
N LYS A 71 0.85 -26.32 -17.31
CA LYS A 71 -0.15 -26.64 -16.32
C LYS A 71 -0.86 -25.31 -16.17
N GLU A 72 -2.02 -25.16 -16.82
CA GLU A 72 -2.88 -24.02 -16.54
C GLU A 72 -2.94 -23.95 -15.01
N PRO A 73 -2.54 -22.81 -14.43
CA PRO A 73 -2.52 -22.69 -12.99
C PRO A 73 -3.90 -23.10 -12.51
N LEU A 74 -3.95 -24.09 -11.61
CA LEU A 74 -5.20 -24.48 -10.98
C LEU A 74 -5.89 -23.20 -10.52
N PRO A 75 -7.12 -22.94 -10.97
CA PRO A 75 -7.74 -21.65 -10.73
C PRO A 75 -7.81 -21.42 -9.22
N SER A 76 -7.26 -20.29 -8.79
CA SER A 76 -7.27 -19.82 -7.42
C SER A 76 -8.71 -19.72 -6.93
N VAL A 77 -9.00 -20.33 -5.78
CA VAL A 77 -10.31 -20.23 -5.13
C VAL A 77 -10.39 -18.86 -4.46
N GLN A 78 -11.35 -18.04 -4.89
CA GLN A 78 -11.61 -16.71 -4.35
C GLN A 78 -12.60 -16.75 -3.17
N LEU A 79 -13.60 -17.64 -3.21
CA LEU A 79 -14.59 -17.81 -2.15
C LEU A 79 -14.93 -19.30 -1.99
N SER A 80 -15.11 -19.74 -0.74
CA SER A 80 -15.62 -21.07 -0.40
C SER A 80 -16.72 -20.94 0.66
N MET A 81 -17.90 -21.49 0.37
CA MET A 81 -19.04 -21.47 1.27
C MET A 81 -19.65 -22.87 1.43
N PRO A 82 -19.65 -23.46 2.64
CA PRO A 82 -20.39 -24.68 2.88
C PRO A 82 -21.89 -24.39 2.88
N LEU A 83 -22.65 -25.10 2.04
CA LEU A 83 -24.09 -24.94 1.92
C LEU A 83 -24.80 -26.27 2.16
N THR A 84 -25.95 -26.19 2.83
CA THR A 84 -26.87 -27.33 3.00
C THR A 84 -28.24 -26.95 2.47
N ILE A 85 -28.70 -27.64 1.42
CA ILE A 85 -29.99 -27.39 0.75
C ILE A 85 -30.66 -28.74 0.55
N ASP A 86 -31.88 -28.92 1.10
CA ASP A 86 -32.68 -30.15 0.99
C ASP A 86 -31.91 -31.45 1.28
N GLY A 87 -31.01 -31.41 2.27
CA GLY A 87 -30.22 -32.57 2.70
C GLY A 87 -28.96 -32.84 1.87
N TYR A 88 -28.75 -32.14 0.75
CA TYR A 88 -27.46 -32.08 0.08
C TYR A 88 -26.54 -31.12 0.85
N THR A 89 -25.30 -31.54 1.09
CA THR A 89 -24.25 -30.70 1.70
C THR A 89 -23.05 -30.66 0.77
N GLY A 90 -22.60 -29.47 0.40
CA GLY A 90 -21.42 -29.30 -0.43
C GLY A 90 -20.90 -27.87 -0.38
N ASP A 91 -19.68 -27.68 -0.88
CA ASP A 91 -19.04 -26.36 -0.92
C ASP A 91 -19.31 -25.67 -2.24
N LEU A 92 -19.87 -24.46 -2.17
CA LEU A 92 -19.90 -23.54 -3.30
C LEU A 92 -18.55 -22.83 -3.35
N LEU A 93 -17.75 -23.22 -4.33
CA LEU A 93 -16.47 -22.60 -4.63
C LEU A 93 -16.67 -21.56 -5.74
N LYS A 94 -16.07 -20.38 -5.61
CA LYS A 94 -15.94 -19.40 -6.69
C LYS A 94 -14.46 -19.22 -7.01
N TYR A 95 -14.07 -19.52 -8.23
CA TYR A 95 -12.70 -19.30 -8.72
C TYR A 95 -12.49 -17.87 -9.22
N GLU A 96 -11.27 -17.35 -9.18
CA GLU A 96 -10.96 -15.97 -9.62
C GLU A 96 -11.44 -15.65 -11.05
N THR A 97 -11.31 -16.62 -11.95
CA THR A 97 -11.62 -16.45 -13.38
C THR A 97 -13.08 -16.69 -13.76
N GLU A 98 -13.93 -17.20 -12.85
CA GLU A 98 -15.34 -17.48 -13.13
C GLU A 98 -16.27 -16.40 -12.57
N THR A 99 -17.43 -16.21 -13.19
CA THR A 99 -18.47 -15.30 -12.68
C THR A 99 -19.22 -15.95 -11.50
N PRO A 100 -19.85 -15.16 -10.62
CA PRO A 100 -20.72 -15.68 -9.56
C PRO A 100 -21.80 -16.62 -10.09
N GLU A 101 -22.39 -16.28 -11.24
CA GLU A 101 -23.40 -17.08 -11.93
C GLU A 101 -22.84 -18.45 -12.32
N ALA A 102 -21.68 -18.50 -12.98
CA ALA A 102 -21.04 -19.75 -13.40
C ALA A 102 -20.69 -20.66 -12.20
N ALA A 103 -20.22 -20.07 -11.09
CA ALA A 103 -19.95 -20.80 -9.86
C ALA A 103 -21.23 -21.44 -9.27
N VAL A 104 -22.33 -20.69 -9.24
CA VAL A 104 -23.63 -21.17 -8.77
C VAL A 104 -24.19 -22.26 -9.70
N GLU A 105 -24.12 -22.06 -11.02
CA GLU A 105 -24.55 -23.07 -12.00
C GLU A 105 -23.76 -24.36 -11.83
N ARG A 106 -22.43 -24.28 -11.69
CA ARG A 106 -21.57 -25.45 -11.46
C ARG A 106 -21.94 -26.19 -10.19
N PHE A 107 -22.18 -25.45 -9.10
CA PHE A 107 -22.61 -26.02 -7.82
C PHE A 107 -23.98 -26.72 -7.92
N LEU A 108 -24.97 -26.06 -8.51
CA LEU A 108 -26.32 -26.61 -8.68
C LEU A 108 -26.32 -27.82 -9.62
N ASN A 109 -25.57 -27.79 -10.72
CA ASN A 109 -25.44 -28.93 -11.62
C ASN A 109 -24.77 -30.13 -10.95
N ALA A 110 -23.80 -29.91 -10.05
CA ALA A 110 -23.15 -30.98 -9.29
C ALA A 110 -24.04 -31.57 -8.19
N SER A 111 -24.96 -30.78 -7.65
CA SER A 111 -25.85 -31.19 -6.55
C SER A 111 -26.96 -32.18 -6.95
N GLY A 112 -27.24 -32.30 -8.26
CA GLY A 112 -28.29 -33.19 -8.77
C GLY A 112 -29.72 -32.74 -8.46
N PHE A 113 -29.94 -31.47 -8.12
CA PHE A 113 -31.28 -30.93 -7.88
C PHE A 113 -32.16 -30.96 -9.14
N SER A 114 -33.48 -31.00 -8.93
CA SER A 114 -34.44 -30.87 -10.02
C SER A 114 -34.43 -29.44 -10.60
N MET A 115 -34.84 -29.29 -11.87
CA MET A 115 -34.90 -27.98 -12.54
C MET A 115 -35.79 -26.97 -11.81
N ASP A 116 -36.86 -27.41 -11.16
CA ASP A 116 -37.77 -26.53 -10.42
C ASP A 116 -37.07 -25.94 -9.17
N ILE A 117 -36.34 -26.78 -8.42
CA ILE A 117 -35.55 -26.34 -7.25
C ILE A 117 -34.40 -25.43 -7.70
N MET A 118 -33.67 -25.81 -8.76
CA MET A 118 -32.60 -24.97 -9.29
C MET A 118 -33.12 -23.58 -9.67
N ARG A 119 -34.28 -23.49 -10.32
CA ARG A 119 -34.88 -22.21 -10.70
C ARG A 119 -35.29 -21.35 -9.51
N GLU A 120 -35.73 -21.95 -8.42
CA GLU A 120 -36.11 -21.24 -7.19
C GLU A 120 -34.89 -20.76 -6.39
N VAL A 121 -33.86 -21.61 -6.30
CA VAL A 121 -32.69 -21.39 -5.43
C VAL A 121 -31.60 -20.57 -6.12
N TYR A 122 -31.47 -20.66 -7.45
CA TYR A 122 -30.46 -19.95 -8.23
C TYR A 122 -30.33 -18.44 -7.90
N PRO A 123 -31.38 -17.62 -7.97
CA PRO A 123 -31.25 -16.18 -7.71
C PRO A 123 -30.84 -15.87 -6.26
N GLN A 124 -31.24 -16.74 -5.31
CA GLN A 124 -30.88 -16.59 -3.90
C GLN A 124 -29.39 -16.86 -3.68
N LEU A 125 -28.85 -17.91 -4.32
CA LEU A 125 -27.44 -18.24 -4.24
C LEU A 125 -26.55 -17.21 -4.94
N VAL A 126 -26.94 -16.69 -6.10
CA VAL A 126 -26.20 -15.59 -6.76
C VAL A 126 -26.14 -14.37 -5.85
N THR A 127 -27.26 -13.98 -5.24
CA THR A 127 -27.30 -12.87 -4.28
C THR A 127 -26.40 -13.12 -3.07
N LEU A 128 -26.38 -14.35 -2.54
CA LEU A 128 -25.54 -14.74 -1.41
C LEU A 128 -24.05 -14.68 -1.77
N VAL A 129 -23.66 -15.22 -2.93
CA VAL A 129 -22.28 -15.19 -3.44
C VAL A 129 -21.81 -13.75 -3.60
N ASN A 130 -22.62 -12.88 -4.23
CA ASN A 130 -22.27 -11.47 -4.41
C ASN A 130 -22.09 -10.75 -3.07
N ARG A 131 -23.00 -10.93 -2.12
CA ARG A 131 -22.86 -10.37 -0.76
C ARG A 131 -21.58 -10.85 -0.07
N LYS A 132 -21.25 -12.14 -0.19
CA LYS A 132 -20.05 -12.70 0.44
C LYS A 132 -18.77 -12.25 -0.23
N LEU A 133 -18.79 -12.03 -1.55
CA LEU A 133 -17.69 -11.41 -2.27
C LEU A 133 -17.49 -9.95 -1.84
N GLU A 134 -18.56 -9.19 -1.62
CA GLU A 134 -18.49 -7.83 -1.05
C GLU A 134 -17.89 -7.84 0.36
N GLU A 135 -18.30 -8.76 1.24
CA GLU A 135 -17.75 -8.91 2.60
C GLU A 135 -16.26 -9.33 2.61
N LEU A 136 -15.81 -10.08 1.61
CA LEU A 136 -14.43 -10.52 1.46
C LEU A 136 -13.52 -9.50 0.76
N GLN A 137 -14.08 -8.44 0.19
CA GLN A 137 -13.22 -7.35 -0.28
C GLN A 137 -12.45 -6.81 0.93
N PRO A 138 -11.11 -6.64 0.83
CA PRO A 138 -10.37 -5.99 1.90
C PRO A 138 -11.09 -4.69 2.22
N PRO A 139 -11.24 -4.34 3.52
CA PRO A 139 -11.94 -3.12 3.90
C PRO A 139 -11.32 -1.98 3.12
N ARG A 140 -12.11 -1.40 2.20
CA ARG A 140 -11.57 -0.37 1.32
C ARG A 140 -11.08 0.74 2.22
N ARG A 141 -9.83 1.16 2.03
CA ARG A 141 -9.25 2.20 2.86
C ARG A 141 -10.02 3.48 2.60
N GLU A 142 -10.68 4.00 3.64
CA GLU A 142 -11.31 5.31 3.58
C GLU A 142 -10.22 6.35 3.34
N LEU A 143 -10.32 7.07 2.23
CA LEU A 143 -9.37 8.13 1.88
C LEU A 143 -9.76 9.42 2.60
N PHE A 144 -11.06 9.74 2.59
CA PHE A 144 -11.62 10.86 3.32
C PHE A 144 -13.14 10.73 3.47
N ALA A 145 -13.68 11.52 4.38
CA ALA A 145 -15.11 11.73 4.54
C ALA A 145 -15.39 13.23 4.71
N PHE A 146 -16.57 13.67 4.27
CA PHE A 146 -17.04 15.04 4.46
C PHE A 146 -18.54 15.09 4.72
N THR A 147 -18.98 16.17 5.36
CA THR A 147 -20.39 16.40 5.67
C THR A 147 -21.06 17.24 4.58
N LEU A 148 -22.16 16.74 4.02
CA LEU A 148 -22.99 17.45 3.05
C LEU A 148 -24.39 17.69 3.63
N SER A 149 -24.90 18.91 3.53
CA SER A 149 -26.27 19.24 3.94
C SER A 149 -27.23 19.06 2.77
N LEU A 150 -28.17 18.13 2.89
CA LEU A 150 -29.25 17.91 1.92
C LEU A 150 -30.59 18.07 2.63
N ASP A 151 -31.41 19.04 2.20
CA ASP A 151 -32.72 19.33 2.79
C ASP A 151 -32.71 19.53 4.32
N GLY A 152 -31.64 20.15 4.85
CA GLY A 152 -31.47 20.40 6.28
C GLY A 152 -31.06 19.17 7.11
N ARG A 153 -30.72 18.06 6.45
CA ARG A 153 -30.09 16.89 7.09
C ARG A 153 -28.62 16.83 6.73
N GLU A 154 -27.78 16.58 7.72
CA GLU A 154 -26.36 16.35 7.52
C GLU A 154 -26.12 14.89 7.11
N LEU A 155 -25.37 14.72 6.02
CA LEU A 155 -25.01 13.45 5.43
C LEU A 155 -23.49 13.30 5.50
N ILE A 156 -22.99 12.15 5.95
CA ILE A 156 -21.55 11.85 5.89
C ILE A 156 -21.30 11.09 4.59
N VAL A 157 -20.65 11.75 3.65
CA VAL A 157 -20.22 11.16 2.37
C VAL A 157 -18.80 10.63 2.58
N ARG A 158 -18.55 9.39 2.17
CA ARG A 158 -17.25 8.72 2.33
C ARG A 158 -16.70 8.34 0.96
N HIS A 159 -15.41 8.56 0.78
CA HIS A 159 -14.69 8.13 -0.41
C HIS A 159 -13.63 7.10 -0.04
N PHE A 160 -13.58 6.02 -0.79
CA PHE A 160 -12.70 4.89 -0.56
C PHE A 160 -11.68 4.73 -1.70
N GLU A 161 -10.56 4.08 -1.38
CA GLU A 161 -9.54 3.75 -2.37
C GLU A 161 -10.13 2.91 -3.52
N ASN A 162 -9.89 3.35 -4.77
CA ASN A 162 -10.48 2.80 -5.99
C ASN A 162 -12.02 2.84 -6.05
N GLY A 163 -12.66 3.64 -5.20
CA GLY A 163 -14.10 3.86 -5.21
C GLY A 163 -14.56 4.63 -6.45
N ILE A 164 -15.73 4.27 -6.97
CA ILE A 164 -16.40 5.02 -8.03
C ILE A 164 -17.33 6.03 -7.36
N PRO A 165 -17.15 7.35 -7.58
CA PRO A 165 -17.93 8.39 -6.90
C PRO A 165 -19.45 8.23 -7.01
N MET A 166 -19.92 7.69 -8.14
CA MET A 166 -21.35 7.45 -8.35
C MET A 166 -21.90 6.32 -7.47
N ASP A 167 -21.15 5.23 -7.31
CA ASP A 167 -21.56 4.10 -6.49
C ASP A 167 -21.58 4.48 -5.00
N GLU A 168 -20.57 5.24 -4.56
CA GLU A 168 -20.46 5.75 -3.20
C GLU A 168 -21.56 6.76 -2.87
N ALA A 169 -21.95 7.60 -3.83
CA ALA A 169 -23.09 8.51 -3.68
C ALA A 169 -24.40 7.74 -3.48
N VAL A 170 -24.64 6.70 -4.28
CA VAL A 170 -25.82 5.83 -4.16
C VAL A 170 -25.81 5.08 -2.83
N GLU A 171 -24.65 4.58 -2.41
CA GLU A 171 -24.48 3.86 -1.14
C GLU A 171 -24.72 4.78 0.06
N THR A 172 -24.23 6.02 0.00
CA THR A 172 -24.48 7.05 1.02
C THR A 172 -25.98 7.35 1.15
N LEU A 173 -26.68 7.54 0.02
CA LEU A 173 -28.13 7.76 0.01
C LEU A 173 -28.90 6.55 0.53
N ARG A 174 -28.46 5.33 0.19
CA ARG A 174 -29.07 4.09 0.71
C ARG A 174 -28.87 3.97 2.22
N GLY A 175 -27.69 4.34 2.73
CA GLY A 175 -27.35 4.27 4.16
C GLY A 175 -28.24 5.14 5.06
N ILE A 176 -28.78 6.23 4.52
CA ILE A 176 -29.74 7.12 5.22
C ILE A 176 -31.20 6.73 4.97
N GLY A 177 -31.44 5.61 4.28
CA GLY A 177 -32.78 5.10 3.98
C GLY A 177 -33.46 5.77 2.78
N LEU A 178 -32.75 6.57 1.98
CA LEU A 178 -33.28 7.10 0.72
C LEU A 178 -33.04 6.07 -0.38
N SER A 179 -34.12 5.52 -0.91
CA SER A 179 -34.09 4.49 -1.96
C SER A 179 -35.10 4.74 -3.08
N ASP A 180 -35.67 5.95 -3.13
CA ASP A 180 -36.56 6.41 -4.20
C ASP A 180 -35.73 6.70 -5.47
N GLY A 181 -36.05 6.01 -6.57
CA GLY A 181 -35.30 6.05 -7.82
C GLY A 181 -35.25 7.44 -8.44
N GLU A 182 -36.38 8.16 -8.50
CA GLU A 182 -36.41 9.49 -9.11
C GLU A 182 -35.60 10.54 -8.31
N PHE A 183 -35.50 10.34 -7.00
CA PHE A 183 -34.70 11.20 -6.12
C PHE A 183 -33.22 10.85 -6.22
N MET A 184 -32.88 9.56 -6.20
CA MET A 184 -31.52 9.04 -6.41
C MET A 184 -30.93 9.54 -7.74
N ASP A 185 -31.69 9.47 -8.83
CA ASP A 185 -31.22 9.89 -10.17
C ASP A 185 -30.86 11.38 -10.23
N LYS A 186 -31.48 12.21 -9.37
CA LYS A 186 -31.19 13.66 -9.31
C LYS A 186 -30.07 13.99 -8.35
N VAL A 187 -30.01 13.32 -7.20
CA VAL A 187 -29.13 13.68 -6.09
C VAL A 187 -27.80 12.92 -6.13
N ALA A 188 -27.79 11.66 -6.56
CA ALA A 188 -26.56 10.88 -6.64
C ALA A 188 -25.49 11.55 -7.53
N PRO A 189 -25.82 12.10 -8.72
CA PRO A 189 -24.84 12.83 -9.53
C PRO A 189 -24.29 14.08 -8.82
N GLN A 190 -25.09 14.76 -8.00
CA GLN A 190 -24.66 15.94 -7.25
C GLN A 190 -23.64 15.57 -6.16
N ILE A 191 -23.92 14.49 -5.43
CA ILE A 191 -23.00 13.96 -4.40
C ILE A 191 -21.73 13.43 -5.07
N ALA A 192 -21.84 12.71 -6.19
CA ALA A 192 -20.69 12.21 -6.94
C ALA A 192 -19.78 13.34 -7.43
N ASN A 193 -20.35 14.43 -7.95
CA ASN A 193 -19.57 15.61 -8.33
C ASN A 193 -18.86 16.26 -7.13
N GLN A 194 -19.49 16.27 -5.95
CA GLN A 194 -18.84 16.75 -4.73
C GLN A 194 -17.68 15.85 -4.29
N ILE A 195 -17.82 14.53 -4.40
CA ILE A 195 -16.72 13.59 -4.18
C ILE A 195 -15.56 13.88 -5.15
N VAL A 196 -15.85 14.05 -6.45
CA VAL A 196 -14.84 14.38 -7.46
C VAL A 196 -14.13 15.71 -7.16
N ASN A 197 -14.87 16.75 -6.78
CA ASN A 197 -14.29 18.03 -6.40
C ASN A 197 -13.39 17.90 -5.16
N GLU A 198 -13.81 17.12 -4.18
CA GLU A 198 -13.03 16.88 -2.96
C GLU A 198 -11.77 16.05 -3.23
N ILE A 199 -11.83 15.07 -4.14
CA ILE A 199 -10.65 14.36 -4.66
C ILE A 199 -9.70 15.36 -5.30
N ALA A 200 -10.17 16.22 -6.20
CA ALA A 200 -9.33 17.21 -6.88
C ALA A 200 -8.69 18.17 -5.87
N ASN A 201 -9.47 18.72 -4.93
CA ASN A 201 -8.98 19.62 -3.89
C ASN A 201 -7.87 18.97 -3.04
N ARG A 202 -8.04 17.70 -2.67
CA ARG A 202 -7.05 16.96 -1.89
C ARG A 202 -5.85 16.53 -2.71
N GLN A 203 -6.01 16.23 -3.99
CA GLN A 203 -4.90 15.99 -4.91
C GLN A 203 -4.09 17.25 -5.16
N HIS A 204 -4.73 18.42 -5.27
CA HIS A 204 -4.05 19.70 -5.28
C HIS A 204 -3.31 19.93 -3.96
N ALA A 205 -3.95 19.73 -2.81
CA ALA A 205 -3.28 19.85 -1.50
C ALA A 205 -2.09 18.87 -1.34
N ALA A 206 -2.22 17.64 -1.83
CA ALA A 206 -1.17 16.62 -1.85
C ALA A 206 -0.04 16.95 -2.84
N ALA A 207 -0.36 17.53 -4.00
CA ALA A 207 0.62 17.96 -5.00
C ALA A 207 1.38 19.22 -4.55
N THR A 208 0.72 20.15 -3.86
CA THR A 208 1.35 21.33 -3.25
C THR A 208 2.27 20.92 -2.11
N SER A 209 1.88 19.92 -1.30
CA SER A 209 2.75 19.35 -0.27
C SER A 209 3.87 18.46 -0.81
N ALA A 210 3.69 17.79 -1.96
CA ALA A 210 4.74 17.04 -2.65
C ALA A 210 5.75 17.95 -3.38
N GLN A 211 5.32 19.11 -3.90
CA GLN A 211 6.22 20.15 -4.44
C GLN A 211 7.01 20.86 -3.33
N ALA A 212 6.44 21.03 -2.15
CA ALA A 212 7.17 21.50 -0.96
C ALA A 212 8.14 20.43 -0.39
N ALA A 213 7.99 19.15 -0.74
CA ALA A 213 8.80 18.03 -0.24
C ALA A 213 9.97 17.62 -1.16
N GLY A 214 10.16 18.24 -2.33
CA GLY A 214 11.37 18.06 -3.15
C GLY A 214 11.68 16.62 -3.60
N ILE A 215 10.66 15.81 -3.93
CA ILE A 215 10.86 14.42 -4.38
C ILE A 215 10.96 14.37 -5.91
N SER A 216 12.18 14.28 -6.42
CA SER A 216 12.48 13.93 -7.82
C SER A 216 12.54 12.41 -7.95
N THR A 217 11.59 11.79 -8.66
CA THR A 217 11.71 10.38 -9.07
C THR A 217 12.31 10.34 -10.48
N GLN A 218 13.58 9.99 -10.56
CA GLN A 218 14.24 9.59 -11.81
C GLN A 218 14.83 8.19 -11.65
N GLU A 219 14.66 7.42 -12.73
CA GLU A 219 15.27 6.13 -13.10
C GLU A 219 14.59 4.82 -12.64
N ALA A 220 13.96 4.16 -13.63
CA ALA A 220 14.07 2.73 -13.86
C ALA A 220 13.81 2.40 -15.36
N PRO A 221 14.31 1.27 -15.89
CA PRO A 221 14.83 1.16 -17.25
C PRO A 221 13.85 0.63 -18.31
N GLN A 222 14.17 0.96 -19.57
CA GLN A 222 13.53 0.45 -20.78
C GLN A 222 13.97 -0.99 -21.10
N GLN A 223 13.03 -1.88 -21.41
CA GLN A 223 13.18 -2.87 -22.51
C GLN A 223 11.83 -3.47 -22.98
N ALA A 224 11.57 -3.24 -24.29
CA ALA A 224 11.00 -4.11 -25.32
C ALA A 224 9.59 -4.76 -25.21
N THR A 225 8.66 -4.26 -26.05
CA THR A 225 7.75 -4.94 -27.03
C THR A 225 7.18 -6.35 -26.68
N GLU A 226 5.89 -6.69 -26.78
CA GLU A 226 4.85 -6.40 -27.80
C GLU A 226 3.45 -6.95 -27.33
N PRO A 227 2.32 -6.97 -28.10
CA PRO A 227 1.13 -6.16 -27.81
C PRO A 227 -0.14 -6.94 -27.41
N GLY A 228 -1.09 -6.21 -26.78
CA GLY A 228 -2.52 -6.45 -26.99
C GLY A 228 -3.40 -6.43 -25.73
N SER A 229 -3.88 -5.26 -25.31
CA SER A 229 -5.29 -5.00 -24.88
C SER A 229 -5.44 -3.55 -24.38
N GLN A 230 -6.63 -3.00 -24.59
CA GLN A 230 -6.99 -1.58 -24.47
C GLN A 230 -6.76 -1.02 -23.06
N GLN A 231 -5.81 -0.08 -22.93
CA GLN A 231 -5.55 0.68 -21.70
C GLN A 231 -6.16 2.09 -21.80
N GLN A 232 -6.93 2.48 -20.78
CA GLN A 232 -7.14 3.89 -20.44
C GLN A 232 -5.77 4.60 -20.36
N PRO A 233 -5.63 5.83 -20.88
CA PRO A 233 -4.36 6.52 -20.85
C PRO A 233 -3.91 6.75 -19.39
N PRO A 234 -2.59 6.75 -19.13
CA PRO A 234 -2.03 7.04 -17.81
C PRO A 234 -2.58 8.37 -17.31
N GLN A 235 -2.99 8.41 -16.04
CA GLN A 235 -3.43 9.62 -15.34
C GLN A 235 -2.34 10.70 -15.51
N ARG A 236 -2.52 11.61 -16.46
CA ARG A 236 -1.60 12.72 -16.67
C ARG A 236 -1.78 13.68 -15.49
N ARG A 237 -0.70 14.30 -15.02
CA ARG A 237 -0.74 15.26 -13.92
C ARG A 237 -1.33 16.59 -14.40
N GLU A 238 -2.32 17.13 -13.69
CA GLU A 238 -2.86 18.48 -13.97
C GLU A 238 -1.80 19.55 -13.66
N MET A 239 -1.61 20.47 -14.59
CA MET A 239 -0.72 21.63 -14.43
C MET A 239 -1.49 22.87 -14.01
N PHE A 240 -2.64 23.12 -14.63
CA PHE A 240 -3.56 24.20 -14.27
C PHE A 240 -4.94 23.99 -14.91
N SER A 241 -5.93 24.70 -14.38
CA SER A 241 -7.30 24.74 -14.91
C SER A 241 -7.77 26.19 -15.09
N GLU A 242 -8.45 26.46 -16.20
CA GLU A 242 -8.96 27.78 -16.56
C GLU A 242 -10.51 27.73 -16.67
N PRO A 243 -11.25 28.51 -15.87
CA PRO A 243 -12.70 28.60 -15.99
C PRO A 243 -13.08 29.45 -17.22
N LEU A 244 -13.81 28.84 -18.15
CA LEU A 244 -14.29 29.45 -19.38
C LEU A 244 -15.82 29.42 -19.45
N THR A 245 -16.38 30.20 -20.37
CA THR A 245 -17.82 30.13 -20.70
C THR A 245 -17.97 29.69 -22.15
N LEU A 246 -18.50 28.48 -22.35
CA LEU A 246 -18.84 27.93 -23.66
C LEU A 246 -20.36 27.90 -23.79
N ASN A 247 -20.92 28.54 -24.83
CA ASN A 247 -22.37 28.54 -25.08
C ASN A 247 -23.22 28.97 -23.87
N ASN A 248 -22.77 29.99 -23.12
CA ASN A 248 -23.38 30.46 -21.86
C ASN A 248 -23.39 29.43 -20.72
N GLN A 249 -22.60 28.35 -20.80
CA GLN A 249 -22.39 27.40 -19.72
C GLN A 249 -20.95 27.53 -19.18
N PRO A 250 -20.78 27.51 -17.85
CA PRO A 250 -19.45 27.48 -17.25
C PRO A 250 -18.80 26.12 -17.54
N ALA A 251 -17.57 26.14 -18.02
CA ALA A 251 -16.78 24.95 -18.34
C ALA A 251 -15.33 25.17 -17.88
N ILE A 252 -14.64 24.13 -17.44
CA ILE A 252 -13.26 24.22 -16.94
C ILE A 252 -12.33 23.54 -17.93
N MET A 253 -11.36 24.29 -18.43
CA MET A 253 -10.32 23.76 -19.31
C MET A 253 -9.10 23.35 -18.49
N ILE A 254 -8.82 22.06 -18.42
CA ILE A 254 -7.69 21.51 -17.65
C ILE A 254 -6.51 21.27 -18.59
N HIS A 255 -5.33 21.82 -18.28
CA HIS A 255 -4.07 21.52 -18.95
C HIS A 255 -3.26 20.50 -18.15
N TYR A 256 -2.72 19.47 -18.81
CA TYR A 256 -1.95 18.42 -18.16
C TYR A 256 -0.50 18.41 -18.62
N GLU A 257 0.37 17.95 -17.75
CA GLU A 257 1.80 17.78 -18.00
C GLU A 257 2.03 16.93 -19.26
N GLY A 258 2.91 17.43 -20.13
CA GLY A 258 3.23 16.80 -21.41
C GLY A 258 2.17 16.92 -22.50
N SER A 259 1.04 17.59 -22.25
CA SER A 259 0.04 17.89 -23.30
C SER A 259 0.41 19.18 -24.01
N THR A 260 0.14 19.27 -25.31
CA THR A 260 0.27 20.54 -26.02
C THR A 260 -0.95 21.44 -25.76
N ALA A 261 -0.81 22.75 -25.97
CA ALA A 261 -1.93 23.68 -25.90
C ALA A 261 -3.07 23.30 -26.85
N ARG A 262 -2.72 22.82 -28.05
CA ARG A 262 -3.68 22.31 -29.03
C ARG A 262 -4.41 21.06 -28.55
N GLU A 263 -3.69 20.09 -27.97
CA GLU A 263 -4.31 18.88 -27.40
C GLU A 263 -5.26 19.22 -26.26
N THR A 264 -4.88 20.19 -25.44
CA THR A 264 -5.70 20.69 -24.32
C THR A 264 -6.99 21.33 -24.83
N ALA A 265 -6.88 22.23 -25.81
CA ALA A 265 -8.03 22.87 -26.46
C ALA A 265 -8.96 21.84 -27.12
N MET A 266 -8.40 20.88 -27.85
CA MET A 266 -9.19 19.83 -28.52
C MET A 266 -9.91 18.93 -27.52
N ARG A 267 -9.24 18.52 -26.44
CA ARG A 267 -9.87 17.71 -25.41
C ARG A 267 -11.00 18.47 -24.72
N PHE A 268 -10.75 19.71 -24.31
CA PHE A 268 -11.76 20.56 -23.67
C PHE A 268 -13.01 20.73 -24.55
N LEU A 269 -12.84 20.94 -25.86
CA LEU A 269 -13.97 21.01 -26.79
C LEU A 269 -14.73 19.68 -26.87
N SER A 270 -14.01 18.55 -26.95
CA SER A 270 -14.64 17.23 -27.01
C SER A 270 -15.39 16.85 -25.73
N GLU A 271 -14.87 17.24 -24.56
CA GLU A 271 -15.50 17.00 -23.24
C GLU A 271 -16.77 17.84 -23.05
N ASN A 272 -16.92 18.92 -23.82
CA ASN A 272 -18.11 19.79 -23.82
C ASN A 272 -19.01 19.53 -25.04
N ASP A 273 -18.90 18.35 -25.66
CA ASP A 273 -19.68 17.92 -26.82
C ASP A 273 -19.56 18.81 -28.08
N ILE A 274 -18.52 19.64 -28.17
CA ILE A 274 -18.21 20.47 -29.34
C ILE A 274 -17.36 19.67 -30.32
N ASN A 275 -18.03 18.87 -31.15
CA ASN A 275 -17.41 17.96 -32.11
C ASN A 275 -17.52 18.43 -33.57
N ASP A 276 -18.05 19.62 -33.84
CA ASP A 276 -18.22 20.12 -35.20
C ASP A 276 -16.97 20.84 -35.72
N ASP A 277 -16.48 20.42 -36.88
CA ASP A 277 -15.24 20.92 -37.48
C ASP A 277 -15.23 22.45 -37.68
N ALA A 278 -16.38 23.07 -37.92
CA ALA A 278 -16.48 24.51 -38.14
C ALA A 278 -16.24 25.30 -36.85
N THR A 279 -16.85 24.90 -35.73
CA THR A 279 -16.65 25.53 -34.42
C THR A 279 -15.28 25.19 -33.85
N ILE A 280 -14.81 23.94 -34.00
CA ILE A 280 -13.45 23.54 -33.60
C ILE A 280 -12.39 24.43 -34.26
N ASN A 281 -12.45 24.60 -35.59
CA ASN A 281 -11.48 25.45 -36.30
C ASN A 281 -11.54 26.93 -35.89
N THR A 282 -12.67 27.37 -35.32
CA THR A 282 -12.85 28.74 -34.84
C THR A 282 -12.35 28.93 -33.41
N LEU A 283 -12.62 27.97 -32.51
CA LEU A 283 -12.33 28.07 -31.08
C LEU A 283 -10.91 27.60 -30.71
N VAL A 284 -10.36 26.60 -31.40
CA VAL A 284 -9.03 26.05 -31.07
C VAL A 284 -7.95 27.14 -31.01
N PRO A 285 -7.81 28.07 -31.97
CA PRO A 285 -6.79 29.11 -31.89
C PRO A 285 -6.90 29.97 -30.62
N GLN A 286 -8.13 30.32 -30.22
CA GLN A 286 -8.39 31.15 -29.05
C GLN A 286 -8.06 30.41 -27.75
N LEU A 287 -8.40 29.12 -27.68
CA LEU A 287 -8.10 28.27 -26.53
C LEU A 287 -6.60 27.98 -26.42
N VAL A 288 -5.92 27.78 -27.55
CA VAL A 288 -4.46 27.65 -27.59
C VAL A 288 -3.80 28.93 -27.06
N ASP A 289 -4.25 30.11 -27.51
CA ASP A 289 -3.73 31.38 -27.00
C ASP A 289 -3.94 31.52 -25.48
N ILE A 290 -5.06 31.04 -24.93
CA ILE A 290 -5.29 31.07 -23.47
C ILE A 290 -4.29 30.18 -22.73
N VAL A 291 -4.01 28.99 -23.24
CA VAL A 291 -3.04 28.06 -22.65
C VAL A 291 -1.60 28.57 -22.79
N ASP A 292 -1.24 29.12 -23.95
CA ASP A 292 0.11 29.59 -24.24
C ASP A 292 0.44 30.92 -23.55
N ASN A 293 -0.56 31.74 -23.21
CA ASN A 293 -0.37 33.01 -22.49
C ASN A 293 -0.43 32.90 -20.97
N GLN A 294 -0.56 31.69 -20.41
CA GLN A 294 -0.48 31.46 -18.96
C GLN A 294 0.98 31.58 -18.47
N ALA A 295 1.17 32.32 -17.38
CA ALA A 295 2.46 32.47 -16.73
C ALA A 295 2.35 32.23 -15.23
N ASN A 296 3.22 31.37 -14.72
CA ASN A 296 3.23 30.98 -13.30
C ASN A 296 3.99 32.02 -12.45
N LEU A 297 3.29 32.64 -11.51
CA LEU A 297 3.90 33.46 -10.47
C LEU A 297 4.26 32.56 -9.28
N ASN A 298 5.55 32.26 -9.14
CA ASN A 298 6.06 31.51 -7.99
C ASN A 298 6.31 32.48 -6.83
N TYR A 299 5.67 32.23 -5.68
CA TYR A 299 5.86 32.98 -4.44
C TYR A 299 6.38 32.04 -3.36
N TYR A 300 7.42 32.46 -2.63
CA TYR A 300 8.03 31.70 -1.54
C TYR A 300 7.76 32.38 -0.20
N GLU A 301 7.59 31.59 0.86
CA GLU A 301 7.39 32.13 2.20
C GLU A 301 8.57 33.01 2.63
N GLY A 302 8.26 34.20 3.16
CA GLY A 302 9.25 35.23 3.49
C GLY A 302 9.62 36.18 2.34
N ASP A 303 9.17 35.93 1.11
CA ASP A 303 9.40 36.87 0.00
C ASP A 303 8.57 38.16 0.15
N ASN A 304 9.15 39.27 -0.31
CA ASN A 304 8.41 40.51 -0.49
C ASN A 304 7.46 40.40 -1.69
N VAL A 305 6.15 40.50 -1.43
CA VAL A 305 5.08 40.32 -2.44
C VAL A 305 5.23 41.29 -3.63
N GLU A 306 5.58 42.55 -3.38
CA GLU A 306 5.75 43.56 -4.42
C GLU A 306 6.96 43.23 -5.32
N ALA A 307 8.09 42.86 -4.72
CA ALA A 307 9.30 42.51 -5.44
C ALA A 307 9.11 41.23 -6.28
N THR A 308 8.38 40.24 -5.76
CA THR A 308 8.05 39.02 -6.50
C THR A 308 7.10 39.30 -7.65
N THR A 309 6.09 40.14 -7.44
CA THR A 309 5.15 40.59 -8.49
C THR A 309 5.86 41.37 -9.60
N GLN A 310 6.76 42.28 -9.24
CA GLN A 310 7.57 43.04 -10.21
C GLN A 310 8.47 42.13 -11.03
N ARG A 311 9.18 41.19 -10.39
CA ARG A 311 10.04 40.21 -11.07
C ARG A 311 9.24 39.35 -12.04
N PHE A 312 8.05 38.90 -11.62
CA PHE A 312 7.13 38.16 -12.48
C PHE A 312 6.71 38.97 -13.71
N LEU A 313 6.21 40.20 -13.51
CA LEU A 313 5.75 41.07 -14.61
C LEU A 313 6.88 41.41 -15.59
N VAL A 314 8.11 41.59 -15.11
CA VAL A 314 9.29 41.73 -15.97
C VAL A 314 9.58 40.44 -16.73
N GLY A 315 9.50 39.28 -16.06
CA GLY A 315 9.74 37.96 -16.65
C GLY A 315 8.77 37.59 -17.76
N VAL A 316 7.51 38.01 -17.66
CA VAL A 316 6.47 37.80 -18.69
C VAL A 316 6.46 38.91 -19.77
N GLY A 317 7.46 39.79 -19.77
CA GLY A 317 7.60 40.85 -20.78
C GLY A 317 6.72 42.08 -20.57
N LEU A 318 5.98 42.16 -19.45
CA LEU A 318 5.16 43.33 -19.09
C LEU A 318 5.95 44.43 -18.37
N GLY A 319 7.25 44.24 -18.16
CA GLY A 319 8.14 45.20 -17.47
C GLY A 319 8.26 46.58 -18.11
N GLN A 320 7.87 46.74 -19.38
CA GLN A 320 7.89 48.01 -20.12
C GLN A 320 6.49 48.56 -20.43
N SER A 321 5.44 47.93 -19.87
CA SER A 321 4.06 48.38 -20.09
C SER A 321 3.82 49.73 -19.40
N GLU A 322 3.06 50.62 -20.04
CA GLU A 322 2.59 51.87 -19.39
C GLU A 322 1.71 51.57 -18.15
N LEU A 323 1.11 50.38 -18.12
CA LEU A 323 0.30 49.87 -17.00
C LEU A 323 1.12 49.05 -16.00
N PHE A 324 2.46 49.01 -16.10
CA PHE A 324 3.29 48.16 -15.25
C PHE A 324 3.04 48.41 -13.76
N ASN A 325 3.01 49.68 -13.33
CA ASN A 325 2.78 50.02 -11.92
C ASN A 325 1.37 49.62 -11.45
N ASP A 326 0.35 49.81 -12.29
CA ASP A 326 -1.03 49.42 -11.97
C ASP A 326 -1.16 47.90 -11.86
N ASN A 327 -0.51 47.16 -12.77
CA ASN A 327 -0.45 45.71 -12.74
C ASN A 327 0.28 45.19 -11.50
N VAL A 328 1.38 45.83 -11.09
CA VAL A 328 2.08 45.50 -9.83
C VAL A 328 1.14 45.67 -8.64
N VAL A 329 0.39 46.77 -8.56
CA VAL A 329 -0.54 47.04 -7.46
C VAL A 329 -1.69 46.03 -7.44
N GLN A 330 -2.29 45.74 -8.59
CA GLN A 330 -3.42 44.80 -8.68
C GLN A 330 -2.98 43.37 -8.34
N LEU A 331 -1.86 42.92 -8.90
CA LEU A 331 -1.38 41.56 -8.71
C LEU A 331 -0.82 41.34 -7.30
N SER A 332 -0.12 42.34 -6.72
CA SER A 332 0.33 42.27 -5.32
C SER A 332 -0.86 42.23 -4.34
N ALA A 333 -1.93 42.98 -4.60
CA ALA A 333 -3.15 42.91 -3.79
C ALA A 333 -3.81 41.52 -3.85
N LEU A 334 -3.83 40.90 -5.04
CA LEU A 334 -4.36 39.55 -5.22
C LEU A 334 -3.50 38.51 -4.48
N VAL A 335 -2.17 38.57 -4.60
CA VAL A 335 -1.25 37.68 -3.91
C VAL A 335 -1.40 37.79 -2.39
N ARG A 336 -1.46 39.01 -1.83
CA ARG A 336 -1.69 39.24 -0.40
C ARG A 336 -3.01 38.68 0.08
N LYS A 337 -4.07 38.84 -0.72
CA LYS A 337 -5.39 38.27 -0.41
C LYS A 337 -5.32 36.75 -0.34
N ASN A 338 -4.73 36.11 -1.34
CA ASN A 338 -4.60 34.65 -1.37
C ASN A 338 -3.76 34.12 -0.20
N LEU A 339 -2.69 34.83 0.20
CA LEU A 339 -1.89 34.48 1.37
C LEU A 339 -2.71 34.56 2.67
N ALA A 340 -3.50 35.63 2.84
CA ALA A 340 -4.37 35.78 4.00
C ALA A 340 -5.48 34.71 4.05
N ASP A 341 -6.04 34.34 2.90
CA ASP A 341 -7.06 33.29 2.80
C ASP A 341 -6.46 31.90 3.14
N LEU A 342 -5.21 31.63 2.73
CA LEU A 342 -4.44 30.43 3.10
C LEU A 342 -4.18 30.34 4.61
N GLU A 343 -3.74 31.44 5.23
CA GLU A 343 -3.54 31.49 6.69
C GLU A 343 -4.86 31.26 7.46
N GLN A 344 -5.97 31.82 6.98
CA GLN A 344 -7.28 31.59 7.57
C GLN A 344 -7.76 30.14 7.45
N GLN A 345 -7.49 29.49 6.31
CA GLN A 345 -7.82 28.07 6.13
C GLN A 345 -6.99 27.16 7.06
N GLN A 346 -5.71 27.47 7.26
CA GLN A 346 -4.88 26.73 8.23
C GLN A 346 -5.31 26.96 9.68
N ALA A 347 -5.72 28.18 10.04
CA ALA A 347 -6.25 28.49 11.36
C ALA A 347 -7.62 27.83 11.63
N GLN A 348 -8.44 27.63 10.59
CA GLN A 348 -9.72 26.92 10.71
C GLN A 348 -9.54 25.39 10.76
N ALA A 349 -8.56 24.84 10.04
CA ALA A 349 -8.21 23.42 10.11
C ALA A 349 -7.71 23.02 11.50
N SER A 350 -6.95 23.89 12.17
CA SER A 350 -6.43 23.65 13.53
C SER A 350 -7.48 23.82 14.65
N LEU A 351 -8.66 24.39 14.38
CA LEU A 351 -9.76 24.50 15.35
C LEU A 351 -10.73 23.29 15.33
N GLN A 352 -10.65 22.40 14.34
CA GLN A 352 -11.50 21.21 14.25
C GLN A 352 -10.83 19.91 14.74
N GLU A 353 -9.53 19.91 15.07
CA GLU A 353 -8.79 18.72 15.52
C GLU A 353 -8.85 18.42 17.03
N GLN A 354 -9.72 19.08 17.81
CA GLN A 354 -9.79 18.84 19.27
C GLN A 354 -10.77 17.76 19.74
N VAL A 355 -11.47 17.04 18.85
CA VAL A 355 -12.42 15.99 19.26
C VAL A 355 -12.40 14.77 18.33
N THR A 356 -11.25 14.13 18.17
CA THR A 356 -11.08 12.66 18.04
C THR A 356 -9.61 12.37 17.74
N GLN A 357 -8.84 11.93 18.74
CA GLN A 357 -7.54 11.33 18.48
C GLN A 357 -7.79 9.93 17.86
N PRO A 358 -7.43 9.66 16.60
CA PRO A 358 -7.00 8.32 16.26
C PRO A 358 -5.72 8.06 17.06
N THR A 359 -5.61 6.88 17.66
CA THR A 359 -4.38 6.41 18.30
C THR A 359 -3.20 6.72 17.39
N GLN A 360 -2.42 7.74 17.75
CA GLN A 360 -1.18 8.04 17.03
C GLN A 360 -0.34 6.77 17.06
N PRO A 361 0.19 6.31 15.91
CA PRO A 361 1.06 5.15 15.88
C PRO A 361 2.21 5.37 16.86
N GLU A 362 2.56 4.36 17.63
CA GLU A 362 3.70 4.46 18.54
C GLU A 362 4.98 4.72 17.72
N PRO A 363 5.80 5.72 18.06
CA PRO A 363 7.02 5.99 17.32
C PRO A 363 7.94 4.77 17.41
N LEU A 364 8.55 4.42 16.28
CA LEU A 364 9.53 3.35 16.23
C LEU A 364 10.68 3.66 17.20
N PHE A 365 11.16 4.91 17.21
CA PHE A 365 12.06 5.43 18.24
C PHE A 365 11.92 6.94 18.41
N VAL A 366 12.45 7.43 19.53
CA VAL A 366 12.57 8.86 19.82
C VAL A 366 14.05 9.19 19.98
N LEU A 367 14.52 10.19 19.23
CA LEU A 367 15.90 10.67 19.26
C LEU A 367 15.94 12.05 19.94
N PRO A 368 16.57 12.20 21.11
CA PRO A 368 16.77 13.51 21.73
C PRO A 368 17.80 14.31 20.92
N VAL A 369 17.45 15.54 20.56
CA VAL A 369 18.27 16.47 19.79
C VAL A 369 18.41 17.77 20.56
N THR A 370 19.64 18.16 20.86
CA THR A 370 19.92 19.40 21.57
C THR A 370 20.11 20.54 20.58
N LEU A 371 19.22 21.55 20.62
CA LEU A 371 19.31 22.77 19.83
C LEU A 371 19.39 23.97 20.78
N SER A 372 20.51 24.71 20.70
CA SER A 372 20.77 25.89 21.54
C SER A 372 20.62 25.65 23.05
N GLY A 373 20.99 24.44 23.51
CA GLY A 373 20.92 24.05 24.92
C GLY A 373 19.57 23.49 25.39
N ASN A 374 18.55 23.47 24.52
CA ASN A 374 17.25 22.84 24.80
C ASN A 374 17.17 21.47 24.11
N ILE A 375 16.59 20.48 24.79
CA ILE A 375 16.39 19.13 24.25
C ILE A 375 15.02 19.04 23.60
N TYR A 376 15.01 18.62 22.34
CA TYR A 376 13.81 18.38 21.54
C TYR A 376 13.79 16.91 21.10
N ASN A 377 12.62 16.28 21.15
CA ASN A 377 12.46 14.88 20.77
C ASN A 377 12.08 14.77 19.30
N LEU A 378 12.92 14.12 18.49
CA LEU A 378 12.58 13.70 17.14
C LEU A 378 11.91 12.33 17.21
N GLU A 379 10.63 12.28 16.86
CA GLU A 379 9.86 11.04 16.75
C GLU A 379 9.99 10.48 15.34
N TYR A 380 10.39 9.21 15.24
CA TYR A 380 10.55 8.52 13.97
C TYR A 380 9.59 7.33 13.89
N PHE A 381 8.82 7.23 12.81
CA PHE A 381 7.79 6.20 12.62
C PHE A 381 8.20 5.13 11.61
N GLU A 382 7.59 3.95 11.69
CA GLU A 382 7.86 2.86 10.74
C GLU A 382 7.48 3.26 9.31
N GLY A 383 8.39 3.01 8.36
CA GLY A 383 8.21 3.36 6.94
C GLY A 383 8.48 4.82 6.58
N GLN A 384 8.78 5.69 7.56
CA GLN A 384 9.12 7.09 7.30
C GLN A 384 10.48 7.22 6.60
N GLU A 385 10.65 8.19 5.72
CA GLU A 385 11.96 8.42 5.07
C GLU A 385 12.88 9.26 5.98
N PRO A 386 14.15 8.86 6.23
CA PRO A 386 15.06 9.55 7.14
C PRO A 386 15.33 11.03 6.84
N ASN A 387 15.48 11.40 5.56
CA ASN A 387 15.68 12.80 5.16
C ASN A 387 14.44 13.65 5.44
N TYR A 388 13.25 13.11 5.19
CA TYR A 388 11.99 13.80 5.49
C TYR A 388 11.83 14.04 7.00
N ALA A 389 12.06 13.02 7.83
CA ALA A 389 11.97 13.14 9.29
C ALA A 389 12.95 14.18 9.85
N ALA A 390 14.21 14.13 9.40
CA ALA A 390 15.25 15.07 9.80
C ALA A 390 14.95 16.51 9.33
N ASN A 391 14.51 16.68 8.08
CA ASN A 391 14.20 18.00 7.53
C ASN A 391 13.03 18.65 8.26
N LYS A 392 11.92 17.93 8.43
CA LYS A 392 10.74 18.42 9.14
C LYS A 392 11.12 18.88 10.55
N PHE A 393 11.87 18.05 11.27
CA PHE A 393 12.32 18.39 12.62
C PHE A 393 13.22 19.62 12.65
N CYS A 394 14.25 19.69 11.79
CA CYS A 394 15.17 20.82 11.76
C CYS A 394 14.44 22.12 11.42
N VAL A 395 13.52 22.14 10.45
CA VAL A 395 12.75 23.34 10.08
C VAL A 395 11.82 23.78 11.22
N GLU A 396 11.02 22.87 11.75
CA GLU A 396 10.02 23.18 12.79
C GLU A 396 10.69 23.69 14.08
N LYS A 397 11.74 23.00 14.54
CA LYS A 397 12.44 23.39 15.77
C LYS A 397 13.36 24.58 15.54
N HIS A 398 13.83 24.81 14.33
CA HIS A 398 14.57 26.02 13.98
C HIS A 398 13.70 27.28 14.14
N GLU A 399 12.48 27.27 13.64
CA GLU A 399 11.55 28.39 13.82
C GLU A 399 11.24 28.65 15.30
N THR A 400 11.09 27.57 16.07
CA THR A 400 10.90 27.66 17.52
C THR A 400 12.10 28.33 18.20
N VAL A 401 13.32 27.89 17.91
CA VAL A 401 14.56 28.45 18.48
C VAL A 401 14.78 29.90 18.02
N ARG A 402 14.47 30.23 16.76
CA ARG A 402 14.53 31.61 16.24
C ARG A 402 13.57 32.51 17.01
N ALA A 403 12.33 32.07 17.21
CA ALA A 403 11.31 32.84 17.92
C ALA A 403 11.65 33.03 19.41
N GLU A 404 12.21 32.01 20.06
CA GLU A 404 12.48 32.03 21.51
C GLU A 404 13.80 32.73 21.87
N LEU A 405 14.87 32.49 21.09
CA LEU A 405 16.22 32.95 21.43
C LEU A 405 16.70 34.11 20.54
N GLY A 406 15.94 34.49 19.50
CA GLY A 406 16.32 35.56 18.58
C GLY A 406 17.58 35.25 17.76
N VAL A 407 17.96 33.97 17.66
CA VAL A 407 19.13 33.52 16.90
C VAL A 407 18.71 33.24 15.46
N GLU A 408 19.34 33.94 14.52
CA GLU A 408 19.22 33.60 13.10
C GLU A 408 20.16 32.42 12.80
N PHE A 409 19.61 31.34 12.23
CA PHE A 409 20.45 30.32 11.61
C PHE A 409 20.49 30.58 10.11
N ASP A 410 21.66 30.39 9.52
CA ASP A 410 21.84 30.37 8.09
C ASP A 410 21.44 29.00 7.49
N GLY A 411 21.32 28.96 6.16
CA GLY A 411 20.98 27.72 5.45
C GLY A 411 22.02 26.61 5.64
N ASP A 412 23.27 26.96 5.92
CA ASP A 412 24.35 26.00 6.13
C ASP A 412 24.18 25.25 7.46
N GLN A 413 23.74 25.94 8.52
CA GLN A 413 23.43 25.32 9.81
C GLN A 413 22.19 24.41 9.75
N LEU A 414 21.16 24.79 8.98
CA LEU A 414 20.01 23.92 8.75
C LEU A 414 20.42 22.62 8.03
N LEU A 415 21.25 22.76 6.98
CA LEU A 415 21.77 21.61 6.25
C LEU A 415 22.67 20.73 7.13
N ALA A 416 23.47 21.32 8.02
CA ALA A 416 24.27 20.58 9.00
C ALA A 416 23.39 19.81 9.99
N CYS A 417 22.34 20.44 10.53
CA CYS A 417 21.33 19.78 11.37
C CYS A 417 20.74 18.56 10.65
N GLN A 418 20.29 18.76 9.41
CA GLN A 418 19.68 17.71 8.60
C GLN A 418 20.64 16.53 8.40
N ASN A 419 21.87 16.78 7.97
CA ASN A 419 22.86 15.73 7.70
C ASN A 419 23.19 14.89 8.93
N VAL A 420 23.33 15.53 10.11
CA VAL A 420 23.59 14.85 11.38
C VAL A 420 22.41 13.96 11.77
N LEU A 421 21.18 14.46 11.66
CA LEU A 421 19.98 13.70 12.02
C LEU A 421 19.72 12.54 11.05
N VAL A 422 19.90 12.74 9.74
CA VAL A 422 19.78 11.67 8.74
C VAL A 422 20.77 10.54 9.03
N THR A 423 22.02 10.88 9.31
CA THR A 423 23.06 9.90 9.64
C THR A 423 22.68 9.15 10.93
N SER A 424 22.20 9.87 11.95
CA SER A 424 21.80 9.28 13.23
C SER A 424 20.61 8.32 13.07
N ILE A 425 19.58 8.72 12.33
CA ILE A 425 18.40 7.90 12.02
C ILE A 425 18.83 6.61 11.29
N ARG A 426 19.67 6.72 10.25
CA ARG A 426 20.15 5.54 9.50
C ARG A 426 20.93 4.58 10.37
N ASN A 427 21.82 5.08 11.22
CA ASN A 427 22.59 4.25 12.14
C ASN A 427 21.67 3.48 13.12
N ILE A 428 20.65 4.14 13.66
CA ILE A 428 19.66 3.51 14.56
C ILE A 428 18.86 2.42 13.84
N LEU A 429 18.44 2.67 12.59
CA LEU A 429 17.73 1.69 11.78
C LEU A 429 18.60 0.48 11.46
N GLU A 430 19.87 0.69 11.11
CA GLU A 430 20.81 -0.38 10.84
C GLU A 430 21.08 -1.23 12.09
N GLU A 431 21.34 -0.59 13.24
CA GLU A 431 21.56 -1.28 14.52
C GLU A 431 20.35 -2.16 14.89
N ARG A 432 19.14 -1.65 14.68
CA ARG A 432 17.91 -2.40 14.93
C ARG A 432 17.75 -3.56 13.96
N GLN A 433 18.04 -3.38 12.69
CA GLN A 433 18.00 -4.48 11.71
C GLN A 433 18.99 -5.59 12.06
N GLN A 434 20.22 -5.24 12.47
CA GLN A 434 21.22 -6.19 12.93
C GLN A 434 20.80 -6.91 14.22
N SER A 435 20.15 -6.21 15.15
CA SER A 435 19.65 -6.80 16.40
C SER A 435 18.51 -7.80 16.18
N ARG A 436 17.62 -7.54 15.21
CA ARG A 436 16.56 -8.47 14.78
C ARG A 436 17.15 -9.74 14.18
N ALA A 437 18.10 -9.61 13.25
CA ALA A 437 18.78 -10.75 12.62
C ALA A 437 19.53 -11.65 13.63
N ARG A 438 20.14 -11.06 14.67
CA ARG A 438 20.81 -11.83 15.74
C ARG A 438 19.82 -12.58 16.64
N SER A 439 18.64 -12.02 16.87
CA SER A 439 17.61 -12.63 17.70
C SER A 439 16.97 -13.84 17.01
N GLU A 440 16.81 -13.79 15.69
CA GLU A 440 16.27 -14.91 14.90
C GLU A 440 17.24 -16.11 14.85
N GLN A 441 18.56 -15.87 14.78
CA GLN A 441 19.56 -16.96 14.77
C GLN A 441 19.77 -17.67 16.11
N GLN A 442 19.36 -17.09 17.24
CA GLN A 442 19.47 -17.75 18.55
C GLN A 442 18.30 -18.68 18.88
N THR A 443 17.25 -18.70 18.06
CA THR A 443 16.05 -19.52 18.31
C THR A 443 16.09 -20.89 17.60
N GLU A 444 17.04 -21.11 16.69
CA GLU A 444 17.25 -22.40 16.02
C GLU A 444 18.52 -23.11 16.55
N ALA A 445 18.46 -23.64 17.77
CA ALA A 445 19.38 -24.70 18.21
C ALA A 445 18.60 -25.99 18.47
N PRO A 446 18.99 -27.14 17.88
CA PRO A 446 18.20 -28.37 17.91
C PRO A 446 18.34 -29.07 19.27
N VAL A 447 17.22 -29.23 19.98
CA VAL A 447 17.12 -30.09 21.15
C VAL A 447 17.29 -31.54 20.70
N LYS A 448 18.49 -32.10 20.86
CA LYS A 448 18.75 -33.54 20.78
C LYS A 448 18.97 -34.13 22.19
N ALA A 449 17.96 -34.89 22.60
CA ALA A 449 18.01 -36.20 23.27
C ALA A 449 19.02 -36.43 24.41
N GLN A 450 18.49 -36.50 25.64
CA GLN A 450 18.98 -37.40 26.69
C GLN A 450 17.82 -37.91 27.56
N GLY A 451 17.73 -39.25 27.71
CA GLY A 451 17.41 -39.89 28.99
C GLY A 451 16.05 -40.57 29.18
N GLU A 452 15.99 -41.87 28.88
CA GLU A 452 15.18 -42.89 29.57
C GLU A 452 15.48 -42.85 31.10
N ALA A 453 14.66 -43.26 32.08
CA ALA A 453 13.76 -44.41 32.18
C ALA A 453 12.90 -44.36 33.48
N GLN A 454 11.90 -45.27 33.53
CA GLN A 454 11.27 -45.95 34.69
C GLN A 454 10.14 -45.28 35.50
N GLY A 455 9.05 -46.05 35.70
CA GLY A 455 8.30 -46.08 36.97
C GLY A 455 6.77 -46.22 36.85
N GLU A 456 6.26 -47.41 37.12
CA GLU A 456 4.83 -47.78 37.12
C GLU A 456 3.99 -47.24 38.30
N ALA A 457 2.67 -47.19 38.05
CA ALA A 457 1.53 -47.40 38.97
C ALA A 457 1.18 -46.36 40.05
N LYS A 458 -0.04 -45.79 40.01
CA LYS A 458 -1.29 -46.33 40.60
C LYS A 458 -2.37 -45.23 40.77
N THR A 459 -3.60 -45.61 40.42
CA THR A 459 -4.92 -44.97 40.58
C THR A 459 -5.25 -44.38 41.96
N GLU A 460 -5.90 -43.20 41.99
CA GLU A 460 -7.26 -42.97 42.52
C GLU A 460 -7.72 -41.52 42.28
N GLY A 461 -9.03 -41.29 42.20
CA GLY A 461 -9.64 -40.20 41.44
C GLY A 461 -10.11 -38.96 42.21
N GLN A 462 -10.51 -37.93 41.46
CA GLN A 462 -11.52 -36.95 41.87
C GLN A 462 -12.08 -36.16 40.68
N ALA A 463 -13.32 -35.69 40.86
CA ALA A 463 -14.31 -35.25 39.89
C ALA A 463 -14.07 -33.82 39.31
N PRO A 464 -14.95 -33.31 38.40
CA PRO A 464 -14.54 -32.50 37.26
C PRO A 464 -14.44 -31.01 37.55
N ALA A 465 -13.39 -30.37 37.02
CA ALA A 465 -13.25 -28.93 36.96
C ALA A 465 -13.19 -28.45 35.50
N VAL A 466 -14.11 -27.52 35.20
CA VAL A 466 -14.19 -26.50 34.14
C VAL A 466 -12.94 -26.36 33.24
N PRO A 467 -13.09 -26.35 31.89
CA PRO A 467 -11.96 -26.13 30.99
C PRO A 467 -11.42 -24.69 31.10
N PRO A 468 -10.11 -24.48 31.27
CA PRO A 468 -9.55 -23.14 31.27
C PRO A 468 -9.46 -22.60 29.83
N LYS A 469 -9.89 -21.34 29.73
CA LYS A 469 -9.77 -20.42 28.61
C LYS A 469 -8.28 -20.31 28.22
N GLN A 470 -7.98 -20.51 26.94
CA GLN A 470 -6.65 -20.28 26.38
C GLN A 470 -6.28 -18.80 26.55
N THR A 471 -5.24 -18.54 27.35
CA THR A 471 -4.62 -17.22 27.51
C THR A 471 -3.66 -17.01 26.35
N GLU A 472 -3.84 -15.91 25.62
CA GLU A 472 -2.85 -15.36 24.69
C GLU A 472 -1.48 -15.21 25.38
N PRO A 473 -0.37 -15.39 24.64
CA PRO A 473 0.96 -15.15 25.19
C PRO A 473 1.14 -13.65 25.47
N GLU A 474 1.12 -13.27 26.74
CA GLU A 474 1.51 -11.93 27.20
C GLU A 474 2.96 -11.64 26.77
N ALA A 475 3.15 -10.47 26.16
CA ALA A 475 4.47 -9.94 25.83
C ALA A 475 5.38 -9.91 27.08
N PRO A 476 6.70 -10.08 26.93
CA PRO A 476 7.63 -10.06 28.06
C PRO A 476 7.57 -8.73 28.80
N VAL A 477 6.96 -8.73 29.98
CA VAL A 477 6.89 -7.58 30.88
C VAL A 477 8.31 -7.25 31.34
N ASN A 478 8.83 -6.09 30.96
CA ASN A 478 10.12 -5.62 31.43
C ASN A 478 10.06 -5.47 32.97
N PRO A 479 10.91 -6.18 33.74
CA PRO A 479 10.82 -6.21 35.21
C PRO A 479 11.08 -4.84 35.85
N ARG A 480 11.74 -3.91 35.14
CA ARG A 480 12.02 -2.56 35.62
C ARG A 480 10.82 -1.61 35.56
N GLY A 481 9.75 -2.00 34.85
CA GLY A 481 8.54 -1.20 34.66
C GLY A 481 8.68 -0.15 33.54
N ILE A 482 7.79 0.84 33.54
CA ILE A 482 7.73 1.91 32.54
C ILE A 482 8.92 2.86 32.73
N LEU A 483 9.58 3.25 31.65
CA LEU A 483 10.62 4.29 31.66
C LEU A 483 10.01 5.63 32.07
N LEU A 484 10.56 6.27 33.10
CA LEU A 484 10.08 7.57 33.57
C LEU A 484 10.86 8.72 32.92
N PHE A 485 12.19 8.63 32.94
CA PHE A 485 13.08 9.63 32.36
C PHE A 485 14.48 9.05 32.14
N THR A 486 15.32 9.79 31.41
CA THR A 486 16.73 9.47 31.19
C THR A 486 17.57 10.65 31.66
N LEU A 487 18.58 10.39 32.49
CA LEU A 487 19.52 11.39 32.97
C LEU A 487 20.77 11.39 32.09
N ASP A 488 21.09 12.51 31.46
CA ASP A 488 22.29 12.67 30.63
C ASP A 488 23.48 13.13 31.50
N LEU A 489 24.56 12.34 31.52
CA LEU A 489 25.73 12.58 32.35
C LEU A 489 26.94 12.90 31.49
N ASP A 490 27.39 14.15 31.55
CA ASP A 490 28.63 14.58 30.92
C ASP A 490 29.84 14.03 31.69
N MET A 491 30.68 13.28 31.00
CA MET A 491 31.89 12.66 31.54
C MET A 491 33.09 13.62 31.59
N GLY A 492 32.93 14.86 31.10
CA GLY A 492 33.97 15.89 31.07
C GLY A 492 34.98 15.74 29.93
N ASP A 493 34.89 14.67 29.15
CA ASP A 493 35.63 14.46 27.89
C ASP A 493 34.79 14.81 26.64
N GLY A 494 33.61 15.41 26.86
CA GLY A 494 32.63 15.72 25.81
C GLY A 494 31.74 14.54 25.43
N THR A 495 31.89 13.38 26.08
CA THR A 495 30.96 12.26 25.93
C THR A 495 29.87 12.33 27.01
N SER A 496 28.61 12.11 26.59
CA SER A 496 27.47 12.01 27.50
C SER A 496 27.00 10.56 27.57
N ILE A 497 26.77 10.06 28.79
CA ILE A 497 26.25 8.72 29.03
C ILE A 497 24.84 8.84 29.60
N GLN A 498 23.91 8.12 29.01
CA GLN A 498 22.51 8.10 29.40
C GLN A 498 22.25 7.11 30.54
N LEU A 499 21.57 7.57 31.59
CA LEU A 499 21.09 6.75 32.71
C LEU A 499 19.55 6.66 32.68
N PRO A 500 18.97 5.59 32.11
CA PRO A 500 17.52 5.41 32.07
C PRO A 500 16.96 4.96 33.43
N PHE A 501 15.96 5.70 33.93
CA PHE A 501 15.29 5.47 35.21
C PHE A 501 13.85 4.99 34.98
N HIS A 502 13.51 3.81 35.49
CA HIS A 502 12.19 3.19 35.36
C HIS A 502 11.41 3.22 36.68
N ARG A 503 10.10 3.05 36.59
CA ARG A 503 9.16 3.16 37.73
C ARG A 503 9.51 2.31 38.95
N ASN A 504 10.10 1.13 38.73
CA ASN A 504 10.43 0.19 39.81
C ASN A 504 11.91 0.24 40.23
N ASP A 505 12.71 1.14 39.67
CA ASP A 505 14.12 1.24 40.01
C ASP A 505 14.34 1.88 41.39
N ASN A 506 15.34 1.40 42.12
CA ASN A 506 15.84 2.04 43.33
C ASN A 506 16.98 3.01 42.96
N PRO A 507 16.86 4.33 43.20
CA PRO A 507 17.88 5.31 42.83
C PRO A 507 19.29 4.99 43.35
N LYS A 508 19.40 4.45 44.57
CA LYS A 508 20.71 4.14 45.18
C LYS A 508 21.40 2.96 44.52
N GLU A 509 20.65 1.90 44.28
CA GLU A 509 21.17 0.69 43.63
C GLU A 509 21.52 0.97 42.17
N LEU A 510 20.67 1.74 41.48
CA LEU A 510 20.87 2.12 40.09
C LEU A 510 22.10 3.03 39.93
N ALA A 511 22.27 4.06 40.78
CA ALA A 511 23.45 4.92 40.76
C ALA A 511 24.75 4.12 40.99
N ALA A 512 24.77 3.25 42.02
CA ALA A 512 25.94 2.44 42.33
C ALA A 512 26.27 1.45 41.18
N ALA A 513 25.26 0.81 40.59
CA ALA A 513 25.42 -0.08 39.45
C ALA A 513 25.93 0.69 38.22
N PHE A 514 25.41 1.89 37.98
CA PHE A 514 25.84 2.74 36.87
C PHE A 514 27.28 3.21 37.04
N CYS A 515 27.69 3.65 38.24
CA CYS A 515 29.08 4.01 38.53
C CYS A 515 30.02 2.83 38.31
N THR A 516 29.62 1.64 38.76
CA THR A 516 30.40 0.40 38.57
C THR A 516 30.54 0.04 37.10
N LYS A 517 29.45 0.11 36.33
CA LYS A 517 29.40 -0.23 34.91
C LYS A 517 30.26 0.70 34.06
N ASN A 518 30.21 2.01 34.34
CA ASN A 518 30.92 3.03 33.57
C ASN A 518 32.28 3.42 34.14
N LYS A 519 32.77 2.70 35.17
CA LYS A 519 34.06 2.96 35.84
C LYS A 519 34.16 4.39 36.40
N LEU A 520 33.06 4.92 36.91
CA LEU A 520 33.02 6.17 37.64
C LEU A 520 33.36 5.94 39.12
N ASP A 521 33.97 6.96 39.73
CA ASP A 521 34.23 6.93 41.17
C ASP A 521 32.91 6.80 41.95
N GLN A 522 32.89 5.90 42.93
CA GLN A 522 31.71 5.65 43.78
C GLN A 522 31.30 6.87 44.61
N GLU A 523 32.21 7.84 44.76
CA GLU A 523 31.94 9.13 45.40
C GLU A 523 30.93 9.99 44.61
N ASN A 524 30.72 9.70 43.33
CA ASN A 524 29.72 10.39 42.50
C ASN A 524 28.30 9.82 42.66
N ALA A 525 28.14 8.62 43.24
CA ALA A 525 26.84 7.98 43.39
C ALA A 525 25.81 8.82 44.19
N PRO A 526 26.18 9.51 45.30
CA PRO A 526 25.25 10.39 46.01
C PRO A 526 24.71 11.55 45.16
N ALA A 527 25.54 12.13 44.28
CA ALA A 527 25.10 13.22 43.41
C ALA A 527 24.10 12.72 42.34
N LEU A 528 24.32 11.51 41.80
CA LEU A 528 23.38 10.88 40.89
C LEU A 528 22.04 10.57 41.56
N VAL A 529 22.07 10.10 42.81
CA VAL A 529 20.85 9.85 43.60
C VAL A 529 20.06 11.14 43.81
N ASP A 530 20.73 12.23 44.18
CA ASP A 530 20.10 13.53 44.40
C ASP A 530 19.45 14.08 43.11
N ALA A 531 20.12 13.93 41.96
CA ALA A 531 19.58 14.31 40.65
C ALA A 531 18.33 13.49 40.27
N MET A 532 18.37 12.16 40.48
CA MET A 532 17.22 11.29 40.22
C MET A 532 16.04 11.58 41.16
N GLU A 533 16.29 11.83 42.45
CA GLU A 533 15.25 12.17 43.42
C GLU A 533 14.62 13.54 43.13
N THR A 534 15.41 14.50 42.64
CA THR A 534 14.92 15.82 42.20
C THR A 534 13.97 15.68 41.01
N GLN A 535 14.38 14.96 39.96
CA GLN A 535 13.53 14.69 38.79
C GLN A 535 12.26 13.92 39.15
N LEU A 536 12.35 12.93 40.05
CA LEU A 536 11.19 12.20 40.55
C LEU A 536 10.21 13.09 41.33
N LYS A 537 10.69 14.14 41.99
CA LYS A 537 9.84 15.09 42.70
C LYS A 537 9.10 16.00 41.73
N GLU A 538 9.79 16.52 40.71
CA GLU A 538 9.18 17.32 39.64
C GLU A 538 8.06 16.54 38.93
N LEU A 539 8.31 15.27 38.60
CA LEU A 539 7.31 14.37 37.99
C LEU A 539 6.08 14.07 38.86
N LYS A 540 6.14 14.27 40.18
CA LYS A 540 4.99 14.09 41.09
C LYS A 540 4.17 15.36 41.31
N GLU A 541 4.73 16.51 40.94
CA GLU A 541 4.05 17.82 41.03
C GLU A 541 3.23 18.13 39.76
N ILE A 542 3.42 17.34 38.70
CA ILE A 542 2.60 17.27 37.48
C ILE A 542 1.48 16.24 37.70
#